data_AF-A0A7C7XG12-F1
#
_entry.id   AF-A0A7C7XG12-F1
#
_cell.length_a   1.000
_cell.length_b   1.000
_cell.length_c   1.000
_cell.angle_alpha   90.00
_cell.angle_beta   90.00
_cell.angle_gamma   90.00
#
_symmetry.space_group_name_H-M   'P 1'
#
loop_
_entity.id
_entity.type
_entity.pdbx_description
1 polymer ?
#
loop_
_entity_poly.entity_id
_entity_poly.type
_entity_poly.pdbx_seq_one_letter_code
_entity_poly.pdbx_strand_id
1 'polypeptide(L)' 'MIEVGSQAPDFTLDSQLGEFSLSQFKGQKHVMLVFYPLDWTST' A
#
# COMPACT_ATOMS: atom_id res chain seq x y z
N MET A 1 13.00 -0.28 9.59
CA MET A 1 13.37 -0.85 8.27
C MET A 1 12.63 -2.17 8.15
N ILE A 2 11.99 -2.47 7.01
CA ILE A 2 11.32 -3.77 6.80
C ILE A 2 12.30 -4.68 6.07
N GLU A 3 12.56 -5.88 6.59
CA GLU A 3 13.51 -6.82 6.01
C GLU A 3 12.92 -7.53 4.78
N VAL A 4 13.75 -7.81 3.78
CA VAL A 4 13.33 -8.56 2.60
C VAL A 4 12.91 -9.98 3.00
N GLY A 5 11.76 -10.43 2.50
CA GLY A 5 11.19 -11.74 2.84
C GLY A 5 10.37 -11.75 4.14
N SER A 6 10.40 -10.68 4.94
CA SER A 6 9.49 -10.55 6.07
C SER A 6 8.05 -10.40 5.60
N GLN A 7 7.10 -10.87 6.42
CA GLN A 7 5.69 -10.68 6.13
C GLN A 7 5.37 -9.19 6.12
N ALA A 8 4.74 -8.71 5.03
CA ALA A 8 4.29 -7.34 4.95
C ALA A 8 3.31 -7.01 6.08
N PRO A 9 3.45 -5.85 6.75
CA PRO A 9 2.50 -5.41 7.77
C PRO A 9 1.15 -5.14 7.12
N ASP A 10 0.08 -5.60 7.75
CA ASP A 10 -1.27 -5.29 7.29
C ASP A 10 -1.65 -3.85 7.66
N PHE A 11 -2.48 -3.24 6.83
CA PHE A 11 -3.04 -1.92 7.08
C PHE A 11 -4.40 -1.79 6.44
N THR A 12 -5.16 -0.84 6.96
CA THR A 12 -6.43 -0.39 6.38
C THR A 12 -6.38 1.12 6.29
N LEU A 13 -6.66 1.67 5.11
CA LEU A 13 -6.62 3.10 4.81
C LEU A 13 -7.88 3.52 4.07
N ASP A 14 -8.33 4.74 4.31
CA ASP A 14 -9.31 5.38 3.44
C ASP A 14 -8.67 5.75 2.09
N SER A 15 -9.43 5.58 1.03
CA SER A 15 -9.06 6.00 -0.32
C SER A 15 -10.19 6.79 -0.98
N GLN A 16 -9.93 7.34 -2.16
CA GLN A 16 -10.95 8.03 -2.96
C GLN A 16 -12.10 7.11 -3.41
N LEU A 17 -11.91 5.78 -3.37
CA LEU A 17 -12.89 4.78 -3.76
C LEU A 17 -13.49 4.03 -2.55
N GLY A 18 -13.20 4.48 -1.33
CA GLY A 18 -13.59 3.81 -0.09
C GLY A 18 -12.41 3.11 0.60
N GLU A 19 -12.71 2.30 1.60
CA GLU A 19 -11.70 1.66 2.43
C GLU A 19 -10.89 0.61 1.67
N PHE A 20 -9.57 0.60 1.92
CA PHE A 20 -8.63 -0.33 1.31
C PHE A 20 -7.84 -1.05 2.40
N SER A 21 -7.85 -2.39 2.41
CA SER A 21 -6.99 -3.20 3.27
C SER A 21 -5.95 -3.97 2.47
N LEU A 22 -4.70 -4.08 2.94
CA LEU A 22 -3.65 -4.82 2.23
C LEU A 22 -3.95 -6.32 2.19
N SER A 23 -4.44 -6.88 3.30
CA SER A 23 -4.73 -8.32 3.44
C SER A 23 -5.74 -8.85 2.42
N GLN A 24 -6.61 -8.00 1.86
CA GLN A 24 -7.57 -8.40 0.84
C GLN A 24 -6.90 -8.93 -0.45
N PHE A 25 -5.62 -8.65 -0.68
CA PHE A 25 -4.87 -9.12 -1.86
C PHE A 25 -3.92 -10.29 -1.58
N LYS A 26 -3.79 -10.71 -0.31
CA LYS A 26 -2.86 -11.77 0.08
C LYS A 26 -3.20 -13.08 -0.64
N GLY A 27 -2.22 -13.62 -1.37
CA GLY A 27 -2.38 -14.85 -2.15
C GLY A 27 -3.14 -14.70 -3.48
N GLN A 28 -3.62 -13.49 -3.81
CA GLN A 28 -4.37 -13.25 -5.05
C GLN A 28 -3.52 -12.56 -6.12
N LYS A 29 -2.69 -11.58 -5.73
CA LYS A 29 -1.77 -10.87 -6.65
C LYS A 29 -0.62 -10.22 -5.89
N HIS A 30 0.44 -9.87 -6.62
CA HIS A 30 1.51 -9.03 -6.11
C HIS A 30 1.03 -7.58 -5.96
N VAL A 31 1.52 -6.89 -4.93
CA VAL A 31 1.17 -5.49 -4.60
C VAL A 31 2.45 -4.67 -4.48
N MET A 32 2.46 -3.47 -5.05
CA MET A 32 3.53 -2.48 -4.94
C MET A 32 2.99 -1.22 -4.27
N LEU A 33 3.69 -0.72 -3.26
CA LEU A 33 3.36 0.53 -2.57
C LEU A 33 4.28 1.64 -3.06
N VAL A 34 3.68 2.76 -3.43
CA VAL A 34 4.40 3.95 -3.89
C VAL A 34 3.96 5.12 -3.01
N PHE A 35 4.93 5.82 -2.44
CA PHE A 35 4.70 7.05 -1.68
C PHE A 35 5.19 8.22 -2.52
N TYR A 36 4.35 9.24 -2.66
CA TYR A 36 4.71 10.50 -3.30
C TYR A 36 4.28 11.67 -2.40
N PRO A 37 4.94 12.84 -2.49
CA PRO A 37 4.79 13.89 -1.48
C PRO A 37 3.39 14.49 -1.41
N LEU A 38 2.82 14.87 -2.56
CA LEU A 38 1.51 15.52 -2.67
C LEU A 38 1.06 15.55 -4.14
N ASP A 39 -0.24 15.59 -4.38
CA ASP A 39 -0.79 15.86 -5.71
C ASP A 39 -0.43 17.29 -6.17
N TRP A 40 -0.25 17.48 -7.49
CA TRP A 40 -0.02 18.79 -8.12
C TRP A 40 1.26 19.53 -7.71
N THR A 41 2.28 18.82 -7.22
CA THR A 41 3.62 19.39 -6.98
C THR A 41 4.57 19.10 -8.14
N SER A 42 5.34 20.10 -8.58
CA SER A 42 6.42 19.89 -9.57
C SER A 42 7.45 18.92 -9.01
N THR A 43 7.89 17.99 -9.86
CA THR A 43 9.06 17.13 -9.61
C THR A 43 10.35 17.92 -9.75
#